data_AF-A0A3F3RV85-F1
#
_entry.id   AF-A0A3F3RV85-F1
#
_cell.length_a   1.000
_cell.length_b   1.000
_cell.length_c   1.000
_cell.angle_alpha   90.00
_cell.angle_beta   90.00
_cell.angle_gamma   90.00
#
_symmetry.space_group_name_H-M   'P 1'
#
loop_
_entity.id
_entity.type
_entity.pdbx_description
1 polymer ?
#
loop_
_entity_poly.entity_id
_entity_poly.type
_entity_poly.pdbx_seq_one_letter_code
_entity_poly.pdbx_strand_id
1 'polypeptide(L)'
;MLAFLVLAALGAATVTVHDSSDFADLTADAADDALTADWDYTPTTYQVDSIVGAYQYSDKTDTISHETLTVTANDTSVLVITEGSDVNVSYSTIVKHGYSSDLYQSSFFGLNAAVNVANESVAYLDHVNVTVHNGAANVYSYGNNTYGSISDSSLYSSGPVSHGLYAAGYGTIVGRNLEHYSGAYRSSSFAGDSPQGYVYVYDSVAHTAGIGSAIIYGQGTVYAENIVGYAEQAPVAFLDTAQIDIYDSDLTAGLLAGAVVFSSGTRGSGSEINFTNSRLTVLPEAAAALWFGNVIASSHLASTAINTTSGILVIANYSQVTQDFSYFADSTAAAEATITVSASELEGDLVAYNGSSISWSLTDYSSWTGTAYSGYGISTFAVSLDATSTWILTNDTVLNNFTDSDRTLSNLYSAGYTLYYDSSAAANRWLNGTTKQLTGGGSVTPATTAQLT
;
A
#
# COMPACT_ATOMS: atom_id res chain seq x y z
N MET A 1 32.71 -36.02 22.70
CA MET A 1 33.39 -35.35 21.57
C MET A 1 32.59 -34.09 21.30
N LEU A 2 33.12 -32.94 21.71
CA LEU A 2 32.42 -31.65 21.70
C LEU A 2 32.52 -31.07 20.28
N ALA A 3 31.39 -30.94 19.58
CA ALA A 3 31.35 -30.31 18.26
C ALA A 3 31.18 -28.79 18.45
N PHE A 4 32.24 -28.04 18.18
CA PHE A 4 32.19 -26.59 18.03
C PHE A 4 31.49 -26.27 16.70
N LEU A 5 30.26 -25.77 16.76
CA LEU A 5 29.61 -25.12 15.62
C LEU A 5 30.15 -23.69 15.56
N VAL A 6 30.97 -23.40 14.56
CA VAL A 6 31.45 -22.04 14.29
C VAL A 6 30.29 -21.27 13.66
N LEU A 7 29.72 -20.31 14.38
CA LEU A 7 28.86 -19.26 13.81
C LEU A 7 29.73 -18.46 12.82
N ALA A 8 29.61 -18.74 11.54
CA ALA A 8 30.11 -17.83 10.52
C ALA A 8 29.18 -16.61 10.54
N ALA A 9 29.73 -15.44 10.86
CA ALA A 9 29.03 -14.18 10.70
C ALA A 9 28.72 -14.02 9.20
N LEU A 10 27.45 -14.15 8.82
CA LEU A 10 26.96 -13.78 7.51
C LEU A 10 27.17 -12.27 7.38
N GLY A 11 28.11 -11.84 6.54
CA GLY A 11 28.23 -10.43 6.20
C GLY A 11 26.99 -10.01 5.42
N ALA A 12 26.30 -8.97 5.88
CA ALA A 12 25.24 -8.35 5.10
C ALA A 12 25.86 -7.75 3.83
N ALA A 13 25.57 -8.34 2.68
CA ALA A 13 25.88 -7.72 1.40
C ALA A 13 24.92 -6.55 1.21
N THR A 14 25.46 -5.33 1.13
CA THR A 14 24.67 -4.15 0.74
C THR A 14 24.57 -4.12 -0.77
N VAL A 15 23.35 -4.21 -1.30
CA VAL A 15 23.06 -3.96 -2.72
C VAL A 15 22.62 -2.49 -2.84
N THR A 16 23.31 -1.70 -3.65
CA THR A 16 22.84 -0.38 -4.03
C THR A 16 21.77 -0.57 -5.09
N VAL A 17 20.58 -0.03 -4.82
CA VAL A 17 19.46 0.00 -5.76
C VAL A 17 19.46 1.37 -6.41
N HIS A 18 19.49 1.40 -7.74
CA HIS A 18 19.51 2.64 -8.52
C HIS A 18 18.09 3.03 -8.92
N ASP A 19 17.81 4.33 -8.93
CA ASP A 19 16.56 4.89 -9.46
C ASP A 19 16.82 6.24 -10.18
N SER A 20 15.78 6.83 -10.76
CA SER A 20 15.89 8.08 -11.54
C SER A 20 16.49 9.26 -10.77
N SER A 21 16.42 9.28 -9.43
CA SER A 21 16.98 10.34 -8.58
C SER A 21 18.50 10.36 -8.54
N ASP A 22 19.17 9.24 -8.82
CA ASP A 22 20.64 9.18 -8.89
C ASP A 22 21.21 10.05 -10.02
N PHE A 23 20.38 10.39 -11.01
CA PHE A 23 20.77 11.13 -12.21
C PHE A 23 20.09 12.50 -12.31
N ALA A 24 19.09 12.77 -11.47
CA ALA A 24 18.34 14.02 -11.46
C ALA A 24 19.00 15.11 -10.59
N ASP A 25 18.75 16.39 -10.91
CA ASP A 25 19.15 17.51 -10.08
C ASP A 25 18.05 17.84 -9.05
N LEU A 26 17.96 17.03 -8.00
CA LEU A 26 16.95 17.21 -6.94
C LEU A 26 17.04 18.60 -6.26
N THR A 27 18.20 19.26 -6.31
CA THR A 27 18.36 20.60 -5.74
C THR A 27 17.69 21.66 -6.62
N ALA A 28 17.72 21.48 -7.94
CA ALA A 28 16.99 22.34 -8.88
C ALA A 28 15.47 22.17 -8.75
N ASP A 29 15.01 20.95 -8.46
CA ASP A 29 13.58 20.61 -8.41
C ASP A 29 12.94 20.81 -7.02
N ALA A 30 13.73 21.06 -5.99
CA ALA A 30 13.24 21.25 -4.62
C ALA A 30 12.15 22.35 -4.48
N ALA A 31 12.19 23.40 -5.30
CA ALA A 31 11.16 24.44 -5.30
C ALA A 31 9.84 23.96 -5.93
N ASP A 32 9.93 23.08 -6.92
CA ASP A 32 8.78 22.46 -7.57
C ASP A 32 8.16 21.39 -6.65
N ASP A 33 8.98 20.57 -5.99
CA ASP A 33 8.53 19.56 -5.03
C ASP A 33 7.92 20.14 -3.76
N ALA A 34 8.30 21.37 -3.40
CA ALA A 34 7.69 22.12 -2.30
C ALA A 34 6.29 22.65 -2.64
N LEU A 35 5.87 22.60 -3.91
CA LEU A 35 4.52 23.00 -4.28
C LEU A 35 3.49 22.02 -3.70
N THR A 36 2.48 22.60 -3.06
CA THR A 36 1.32 21.87 -2.58
C THR A 36 0.10 22.24 -3.41
N ALA A 37 -1.00 21.54 -3.14
CA ALA A 37 -2.26 21.70 -3.82
C ALA A 37 -3.34 22.07 -2.80
N ASP A 38 -4.16 23.07 -3.12
CA ASP A 38 -5.36 23.36 -2.34
C ASP A 38 -6.47 22.39 -2.78
N TRP A 39 -6.89 21.55 -1.85
CA TRP A 39 -7.96 20.57 -2.08
C TRP A 39 -9.29 21.00 -1.46
N ASP A 40 -9.35 22.17 -0.81
CA ASP A 40 -10.55 22.72 -0.18
C ASP A 40 -11.40 23.52 -1.19
N TYR A 41 -11.72 22.86 -2.30
CA TYR A 41 -12.70 23.35 -3.27
C TYR A 41 -13.64 22.23 -3.70
N THR A 42 -14.83 22.61 -4.17
CA THR A 42 -15.81 21.65 -4.65
C THR A 42 -15.30 20.98 -5.92
N PRO A 43 -15.04 19.66 -5.93
CA PRO A 43 -14.52 18.97 -7.10
C PRO A 43 -15.54 18.93 -8.22
N THR A 44 -15.08 19.15 -9.45
CA THR A 44 -15.85 18.84 -10.65
C THR A 44 -15.70 17.34 -10.96
N THR A 45 -16.75 16.56 -10.76
CA THR A 45 -16.73 15.09 -10.86
C THR A 45 -16.92 14.54 -12.27
N TYR A 46 -16.81 15.41 -13.28
CA TYR A 46 -16.87 15.06 -14.70
C TYR A 46 -15.82 15.87 -15.44
N GLN A 47 -15.39 15.37 -16.60
CA GLN A 47 -14.41 16.05 -17.42
C GLN A 47 -15.01 17.35 -17.97
N VAL A 48 -14.33 18.47 -17.74
CA VAL A 48 -14.68 19.79 -18.28
C VAL A 48 -13.61 20.34 -19.20
N ASP A 49 -12.36 19.95 -18.98
CA ASP A 49 -11.24 20.37 -19.80
C ASP A 49 -10.99 19.38 -20.95
N SER A 50 -10.68 19.93 -22.12
CA SER A 50 -10.31 19.11 -23.27
C SER A 50 -8.91 18.54 -23.06
N ILE A 51 -8.76 17.22 -23.19
CA ILE A 51 -7.44 16.59 -23.23
C ILE A 51 -6.80 16.90 -24.58
N VAL A 52 -5.78 17.76 -24.56
CA VAL A 52 -5.01 18.15 -25.74
C VAL A 52 -3.55 17.76 -25.55
N GLY A 53 -2.85 17.57 -26.68
CA GLY A 53 -1.43 17.24 -26.67
C GLY A 53 -0.66 17.95 -27.76
N ALA A 54 0.65 18.15 -27.54
CA ALA A 54 1.54 18.63 -28.58
C ALA A 54 1.64 17.64 -29.75
N TYR A 55 1.53 16.34 -29.45
CA TYR A 55 1.53 15.24 -30.40
C TYR A 55 0.28 14.40 -30.18
N GLN A 56 -0.68 14.49 -31.10
CA GLN A 56 -1.99 13.84 -30.97
C GLN A 56 -2.18 12.72 -32.02
N TYR A 57 -2.70 11.59 -31.54
CA TYR A 57 -2.98 10.39 -32.30
C TYR A 57 -4.46 10.03 -32.08
N SER A 58 -5.22 9.97 -33.18
CA SER A 58 -6.65 9.72 -33.17
C SER A 58 -7.00 8.85 -34.38
N ASP A 59 -7.67 7.71 -34.14
CA ASP A 59 -8.03 6.70 -35.13
C ASP A 59 -6.85 6.33 -36.06
N LYS A 60 -5.66 6.13 -35.47
CA LYS A 60 -4.47 5.78 -36.23
C LYS A 60 -3.51 4.85 -35.50
N THR A 61 -2.75 4.12 -36.31
CA THR A 61 -1.57 3.36 -35.87
C THR A 61 -0.31 4.13 -36.21
N ASP A 62 0.66 4.22 -35.29
CA ASP A 62 1.90 4.97 -35.52
C ASP A 62 3.10 4.39 -34.76
N THR A 63 4.31 4.83 -35.12
CA THR A 63 5.54 4.44 -34.43
C THR A 63 6.51 5.62 -34.35
N ILE A 64 6.92 5.93 -33.12
CA ILE A 64 7.91 6.94 -32.80
C ILE A 64 9.14 6.22 -32.25
N SER A 65 10.33 6.62 -32.69
CA SER A 65 11.56 6.02 -32.17
C SER A 65 12.73 6.99 -32.23
N HIS A 66 13.57 7.01 -31.19
CA HIS A 66 14.77 7.86 -31.12
C HIS A 66 14.47 9.36 -31.21
N GLU A 67 13.33 9.80 -30.67
CA GLU A 67 12.91 11.20 -30.70
C GLU A 67 12.98 11.85 -29.32
N THR A 68 13.01 13.19 -29.30
CA THR A 68 12.76 13.99 -28.10
C THR A 68 11.44 14.74 -28.27
N LEU A 69 10.45 14.38 -27.46
CA LEU A 69 9.12 14.97 -27.47
C LEU A 69 8.96 15.86 -26.24
N THR A 70 8.52 17.10 -26.44
CA THR A 70 8.40 18.05 -25.32
C THR A 70 7.20 18.98 -25.48
N VAL A 71 6.68 19.43 -24.35
CA VAL A 71 5.70 20.52 -24.26
C VAL A 71 5.93 21.33 -22.98
N THR A 72 5.69 22.64 -23.05
CA THR A 72 5.78 23.56 -21.91
C THR A 72 4.48 24.29 -21.62
N ALA A 73 3.44 24.07 -22.43
CA ALA A 73 2.13 24.66 -22.23
C ALA A 73 1.44 23.99 -21.03
N ASN A 74 0.72 24.81 -20.26
CA ASN A 74 -0.17 24.30 -19.21
C ASN A 74 -1.31 23.48 -19.82
N ASP A 75 -1.89 22.58 -19.02
CA ASP A 75 -3.07 21.79 -19.38
C ASP A 75 -2.93 20.99 -20.69
N THR A 76 -1.69 20.70 -21.10
CA THR A 76 -1.39 20.12 -22.42
C THR A 76 -0.47 18.94 -22.25
N SER A 77 -0.88 17.76 -22.69
CA SER A 77 -0.02 16.57 -22.62
C SER A 77 1.11 16.63 -23.66
N VAL A 78 2.19 15.84 -23.49
CA VAL A 78 3.15 15.67 -24.59
C VAL A 78 2.49 14.82 -25.67
N LEU A 79 2.07 13.61 -25.31
CA LEU A 79 1.39 12.65 -26.17
C LEU A 79 -0.06 12.48 -25.74
N VAL A 80 -0.98 12.56 -26.69
CA VAL A 80 -2.38 12.13 -26.53
C VAL A 80 -2.67 11.04 -27.55
N ILE A 81 -2.97 9.84 -27.07
CA ILE A 81 -3.27 8.64 -27.87
C ILE A 81 -4.72 8.26 -27.59
N THR A 82 -5.60 8.51 -28.54
CA THR A 82 -7.06 8.45 -28.34
C THR A 82 -7.80 7.88 -29.54
N GLU A 83 -9.12 7.69 -29.41
CA GLU A 83 -10.04 7.23 -30.45
C GLU A 83 -9.56 5.94 -31.14
N GLY A 84 -9.32 4.87 -30.38
CA GLY A 84 -8.94 3.56 -30.92
C GLY A 84 -7.54 3.51 -31.55
N SER A 85 -6.62 4.40 -31.18
CA SER A 85 -5.27 4.44 -31.74
C SER A 85 -4.37 3.32 -31.19
N ASP A 86 -3.32 2.97 -31.95
CA ASP A 86 -2.28 2.01 -31.54
C ASP A 86 -0.89 2.63 -31.81
N VAL A 87 -0.18 3.03 -30.76
CA VAL A 87 1.06 3.81 -30.92
C VAL A 87 2.22 3.16 -30.16
N ASN A 88 3.29 2.88 -30.91
CA ASN A 88 4.56 2.43 -30.34
C ASN A 88 5.52 3.62 -30.18
N VAL A 89 6.12 3.78 -29.00
CA VAL A 89 7.17 4.77 -28.73
C VAL A 89 8.37 4.04 -28.16
N SER A 90 9.54 4.18 -28.79
CA SER A 90 10.75 3.47 -28.34
C SER A 90 11.99 4.36 -28.29
N TYR A 91 12.92 4.07 -27.38
CA TYR A 91 14.23 4.75 -27.31
C TYR A 91 14.15 6.28 -27.34
N SER A 92 13.09 6.86 -26.75
CA SER A 92 12.74 8.27 -26.89
C SER A 92 12.71 8.98 -25.54
N THR A 93 12.92 10.28 -25.56
CA THR A 93 12.81 11.13 -24.37
C THR A 93 11.52 11.94 -24.43
N ILE A 94 10.73 11.92 -23.37
CA ILE A 94 9.44 12.62 -23.24
C ILE A 94 9.55 13.58 -22.07
N VAL A 95 9.54 14.89 -22.34
CA VAL A 95 9.72 15.93 -21.31
C VAL A 95 8.50 16.83 -21.21
N LYS A 96 7.84 16.81 -20.06
CA LYS A 96 6.68 17.63 -19.76
C LYS A 96 7.02 18.75 -18.78
N HIS A 97 6.79 19.98 -19.20
CA HIS A 97 6.69 21.14 -18.30
C HIS A 97 5.30 21.76 -18.41
N GLY A 98 4.96 22.65 -17.48
CA GLY A 98 3.69 23.37 -17.45
C GLY A 98 2.72 22.75 -16.45
N TYR A 99 1.98 23.61 -15.77
CA TYR A 99 1.10 23.22 -14.66
C TYR A 99 -0.24 22.68 -15.17
N SER A 100 -0.89 21.87 -14.34
CA SER A 100 -2.32 21.69 -14.43
C SER A 100 -3.03 22.84 -13.71
N SER A 101 -4.04 23.42 -14.36
CA SER A 101 -4.91 24.43 -13.75
C SER A 101 -6.01 23.84 -12.87
N ASP A 102 -6.32 22.54 -13.03
CA ASP A 102 -7.26 21.81 -12.19
C ASP A 102 -6.73 20.41 -11.84
N LEU A 103 -6.38 20.23 -10.58
CA LEU A 103 -5.78 18.99 -10.09
C LEU A 103 -6.78 17.84 -9.99
N TYR A 104 -8.08 18.12 -9.78
CA TYR A 104 -9.09 17.08 -9.91
C TYR A 104 -9.17 16.61 -11.37
N GLN A 105 -9.08 17.52 -12.35
CA GLN A 105 -9.06 17.11 -13.76
C GLN A 105 -7.80 16.32 -14.12
N SER A 106 -6.65 16.63 -13.53
CA SER A 106 -5.44 15.82 -13.66
C SER A 106 -5.59 14.43 -13.03
N SER A 107 -6.06 14.36 -11.79
CA SER A 107 -6.22 13.08 -11.08
C SER A 107 -7.24 12.16 -11.76
N PHE A 108 -8.41 12.70 -12.09
CA PHE A 108 -9.56 11.88 -12.50
C PHE A 108 -9.71 11.72 -14.02
N PHE A 109 -9.08 12.58 -14.83
CA PHE A 109 -9.20 12.54 -16.30
C PHE A 109 -7.86 12.66 -17.05
N GLY A 110 -6.73 12.73 -16.33
CA GLY A 110 -5.40 12.73 -16.94
C GLY A 110 -5.00 14.04 -17.60
N LEU A 111 -5.65 15.15 -17.26
CA LEU A 111 -5.24 16.48 -17.72
C LEU A 111 -3.76 16.71 -17.40
N ASN A 112 -3.03 17.29 -18.35
CA ASN A 112 -1.63 17.67 -18.21
C ASN A 112 -0.59 16.52 -18.13
N ALA A 113 -0.98 15.24 -18.23
CA ALA A 113 -0.05 14.11 -18.19
C ALA A 113 1.03 14.17 -19.29
N ALA A 114 2.20 13.55 -19.12
CA ALA A 114 3.17 13.47 -20.21
C ALA A 114 2.65 12.58 -21.34
N VAL A 115 2.19 11.37 -21.02
CA VAL A 115 1.52 10.47 -21.97
C VAL A 115 0.10 10.22 -21.48
N ASN A 116 -0.90 10.62 -22.26
CA ASN A 116 -2.31 10.32 -21.99
C ASN A 116 -2.83 9.32 -23.03
N VAL A 117 -3.26 8.15 -22.57
CA VAL A 117 -3.88 7.10 -23.39
C VAL A 117 -5.35 7.02 -23.02
N ALA A 118 -6.25 7.13 -23.99
CA ALA A 118 -7.68 7.19 -23.73
C ALA A 118 -8.53 6.55 -24.84
N ASN A 119 -9.83 6.40 -24.59
CA ASN A 119 -10.86 6.06 -25.58
C ASN A 119 -10.51 4.82 -26.42
N GLU A 120 -10.39 3.66 -25.77
CA GLU A 120 -10.15 2.35 -26.40
C GLU A 120 -8.80 2.24 -27.14
N SER A 121 -7.84 3.10 -26.78
CA SER A 121 -6.52 3.15 -27.43
C SER A 121 -5.45 2.34 -26.69
N VAL A 122 -4.39 2.04 -27.43
CA VAL A 122 -3.25 1.26 -26.95
C VAL A 122 -1.95 2.04 -27.16
N ALA A 123 -1.09 2.04 -26.14
CA ALA A 123 0.26 2.58 -26.22
C ALA A 123 1.29 1.56 -25.75
N TYR A 124 2.38 1.40 -26.50
CA TYR A 124 3.54 0.63 -26.09
C TYR A 124 4.75 1.56 -25.99
N LEU A 125 5.33 1.65 -24.79
CA LEU A 125 6.46 2.51 -24.45
C LEU A 125 7.65 1.62 -24.08
N ASP A 126 8.76 1.71 -24.79
CA ASP A 126 9.90 0.81 -24.60
C ASP A 126 11.22 1.58 -24.60
N HIS A 127 12.07 1.39 -23.59
CA HIS A 127 13.30 2.17 -23.45
C HIS A 127 13.08 3.69 -23.52
N VAL A 128 12.01 4.19 -22.90
CA VAL A 128 11.72 5.62 -22.85
C VAL A 128 12.25 6.24 -21.57
N ASN A 129 12.60 7.53 -21.64
CA ASN A 129 12.84 8.36 -20.47
C ASN A 129 11.72 9.40 -20.40
N VAL A 130 10.87 9.31 -19.37
CA VAL A 130 9.78 10.27 -19.16
C VAL A 130 10.11 11.15 -17.96
N THR A 131 10.23 12.44 -18.20
CA THR A 131 10.52 13.45 -17.18
C THR A 131 9.36 14.43 -17.13
N VAL A 132 8.79 14.62 -15.95
CA VAL A 132 7.73 15.61 -15.74
C VAL A 132 8.13 16.57 -14.63
N HIS A 133 7.81 17.85 -14.86
CA HIS A 133 7.95 18.93 -13.91
C HIS A 133 6.62 19.66 -13.78
N ASN A 134 6.46 20.43 -12.71
CA ASN A 134 5.31 21.29 -12.44
C ASN A 134 3.99 20.51 -12.19
N GLY A 135 4.08 19.24 -11.80
CA GLY A 135 2.91 18.40 -11.53
C GLY A 135 2.22 17.87 -12.80
N ALA A 136 2.51 16.63 -13.15
CA ALA A 136 1.87 15.87 -14.22
C ALA A 136 2.14 14.38 -14.01
N ALA A 137 1.20 13.49 -14.36
CA ALA A 137 1.50 12.06 -14.38
C ALA A 137 2.49 11.72 -15.50
N ASN A 138 3.40 10.75 -15.31
CA ASN A 138 4.25 10.29 -16.42
C ASN A 138 3.40 9.57 -17.48
N VAL A 139 2.66 8.54 -17.09
CA VAL A 139 1.79 7.77 -17.99
C VAL A 139 0.40 7.65 -17.37
N TYR A 140 -0.60 8.18 -18.09
CA TYR A 140 -2.00 8.14 -17.70
C TYR A 140 -2.83 7.28 -18.66
N SER A 141 -3.71 6.44 -18.13
CA SER A 141 -4.64 5.62 -18.91
C SER A 141 -6.08 5.79 -18.43
N TYR A 142 -7.01 6.07 -19.36
CA TYR A 142 -8.43 6.27 -19.05
C TYR A 142 -9.37 5.59 -20.05
N GLY A 143 -10.45 4.98 -19.55
CA GLY A 143 -11.52 4.44 -20.37
C GLY A 143 -11.45 2.92 -20.55
N ASN A 144 -12.61 2.31 -20.83
CA ASN A 144 -12.72 0.90 -21.14
C ASN A 144 -11.87 0.52 -22.35
N ASN A 145 -11.26 -0.67 -22.32
CA ASN A 145 -10.40 -1.20 -23.39
C ASN A 145 -9.17 -0.32 -23.71
N THR A 146 -8.86 0.69 -22.89
CA THR A 146 -7.65 1.48 -23.01
C THR A 146 -6.50 0.78 -22.28
N TYR A 147 -5.35 0.68 -22.94
CA TYR A 147 -4.20 -0.08 -22.44
C TYR A 147 -2.87 0.64 -22.68
N GLY A 148 -2.11 0.88 -21.61
CA GLY A 148 -0.71 1.29 -21.69
C GLY A 148 0.22 0.15 -21.29
N SER A 149 1.25 -0.13 -22.09
CA SER A 149 2.37 -0.99 -21.70
C SER A 149 3.64 -0.16 -21.70
N ILE A 150 4.42 -0.26 -20.63
CA ILE A 150 5.73 0.39 -20.53
C ILE A 150 6.79 -0.57 -20.00
N SER A 151 7.94 -0.63 -20.68
CA SER A 151 9.05 -1.52 -20.33
C SER A 151 10.42 -0.84 -20.41
N ASP A 152 11.36 -1.30 -19.58
CA ASP A 152 12.78 -0.96 -19.66
C ASP A 152 13.03 0.56 -19.63
N SER A 153 12.27 1.28 -18.80
CA SER A 153 12.12 2.74 -18.89
C SER A 153 12.35 3.44 -17.55
N SER A 154 12.85 4.67 -17.61
CA SER A 154 13.02 5.53 -16.43
C SER A 154 11.94 6.62 -16.42
N LEU A 155 11.35 6.81 -15.25
CA LEU A 155 10.28 7.75 -14.98
C LEU A 155 10.73 8.69 -13.86
N TYR A 156 10.61 9.99 -14.08
CA TYR A 156 10.98 11.02 -13.11
C TYR A 156 9.89 12.06 -13.00
N SER A 157 9.60 12.46 -11.77
CA SER A 157 8.50 13.36 -11.44
C SER A 157 8.88 14.40 -10.38
N SER A 158 8.65 15.67 -10.71
CA SER A 158 8.62 16.79 -9.76
C SER A 158 7.31 17.58 -9.83
N GLY A 159 6.98 18.24 -8.72
CA GLY A 159 5.71 18.97 -8.54
C GLY A 159 4.51 18.07 -8.23
N PRO A 160 3.44 18.59 -7.61
CA PRO A 160 2.41 17.79 -6.95
C PRO A 160 1.55 16.97 -7.92
N VAL A 161 0.99 15.86 -7.43
CA VAL A 161 0.11 14.95 -8.19
C VAL A 161 0.80 14.33 -9.43
N SER A 162 2.12 14.16 -9.36
CA SER A 162 2.94 13.61 -10.44
C SER A 162 3.18 12.11 -10.28
N HIS A 163 2.10 11.35 -10.44
CA HIS A 163 2.16 9.89 -10.38
C HIS A 163 2.99 9.29 -11.52
N GLY A 164 3.69 8.18 -11.25
CA GLY A 164 4.42 7.44 -12.27
C GLY A 164 3.48 6.80 -13.29
N LEU A 165 2.88 5.68 -12.89
CA LEU A 165 1.82 5.02 -13.63
C LEU A 165 0.48 5.37 -13.00
N TYR A 166 -0.45 5.91 -13.77
CA TYR A 166 -1.73 6.37 -13.25
C TYR A 166 -2.89 5.91 -14.12
N ALA A 167 -3.71 5.00 -13.61
CA ALA A 167 -4.86 4.47 -14.33
C ALA A 167 -6.17 4.84 -13.61
N ALA A 168 -7.19 5.21 -14.39
CA ALA A 168 -8.55 5.43 -13.91
C ALA A 168 -9.56 5.10 -15.02
N GLY A 169 -10.86 5.20 -14.73
CA GLY A 169 -11.93 5.06 -15.72
C GLY A 169 -11.93 3.71 -16.43
N TYR A 170 -11.54 2.63 -15.77
CA TYR A 170 -11.33 1.29 -16.34
C TYR A 170 -10.14 1.15 -17.31
N GLY A 171 -9.26 2.16 -17.37
CA GLY A 171 -7.99 2.07 -18.06
C GLY A 171 -7.04 1.09 -17.37
N THR A 172 -6.14 0.49 -18.15
CA THR A 172 -5.13 -0.46 -17.65
C THR A 172 -3.73 0.00 -18.01
N ILE A 173 -2.79 -0.06 -17.06
CA ILE A 173 -1.37 0.11 -17.32
C ILE A 173 -0.60 -1.13 -16.85
N VAL A 174 0.34 -1.59 -17.68
CA VAL A 174 1.30 -2.64 -17.33
C VAL A 174 2.72 -2.09 -17.43
N GLY A 175 3.45 -2.09 -16.32
CA GLY A 175 4.83 -1.67 -16.21
C GLY A 175 5.78 -2.83 -15.97
N ARG A 176 6.94 -2.88 -16.64
CA ARG A 176 7.98 -3.88 -16.40
C ARG A 176 9.37 -3.25 -16.40
N ASN A 177 10.24 -3.66 -15.49
CA ASN A 177 11.61 -3.17 -15.43
C ASN A 177 11.68 -1.64 -15.47
N LEU A 178 11.00 -1.00 -14.52
CA LEU A 178 10.92 0.45 -14.42
C LEU A 178 11.79 0.96 -13.28
N GLU A 179 12.37 2.13 -13.48
CA GLU A 179 12.95 2.96 -12.43
C GLU A 179 12.08 4.19 -12.28
N HIS A 180 11.47 4.40 -11.11
CA HIS A 180 10.65 5.58 -10.86
C HIS A 180 11.11 6.35 -9.63
N TYR A 181 11.21 7.67 -9.78
CA TYR A 181 11.34 8.61 -8.67
C TYR A 181 10.27 9.69 -8.74
N SER A 182 9.71 10.05 -7.58
CA SER A 182 8.84 11.20 -7.42
C SER A 182 9.12 12.00 -6.15
N GLY A 183 9.40 13.29 -6.31
CA GLY A 183 9.83 14.17 -5.21
C GLY A 183 8.68 14.81 -4.41
N ALA A 184 7.52 15.00 -5.04
CA ALA A 184 6.53 15.96 -4.57
C ALA A 184 5.37 15.36 -3.76
N TYR A 185 4.49 16.23 -3.26
CA TYR A 185 3.27 15.90 -2.53
C TYR A 185 2.25 15.09 -3.36
N ARG A 186 1.65 14.04 -2.75
CA ARG A 186 0.61 13.16 -3.36
C ARG A 186 0.95 12.63 -4.76
N SER A 187 2.15 12.14 -4.94
CA SER A 187 2.72 11.76 -6.23
C SER A 187 3.23 10.32 -6.18
N SER A 188 2.33 9.39 -5.84
CA SER A 188 2.63 7.97 -5.69
C SER A 188 3.16 7.33 -6.98
N SER A 189 4.01 6.31 -6.86
CA SER A 189 4.62 5.67 -8.04
C SER A 189 3.63 4.96 -8.93
N PHE A 190 2.76 4.15 -8.33
CA PHE A 190 1.78 3.33 -9.05
C PHE A 190 0.39 3.58 -8.47
N ALA A 191 -0.48 4.19 -9.26
CA ALA A 191 -1.81 4.62 -8.83
C ALA A 191 -2.91 4.02 -9.70
N GLY A 192 -3.76 3.20 -9.11
CA GLY A 192 -5.05 2.81 -9.70
C GLY A 192 -6.16 3.57 -8.99
N ASP A 193 -6.75 4.57 -9.63
CA ASP A 193 -7.73 5.49 -9.01
C ASP A 193 -9.19 5.09 -9.25
N SER A 194 -10.09 5.88 -8.68
CA SER A 194 -11.52 5.92 -8.97
C SER A 194 -11.82 6.84 -10.15
N PRO A 195 -12.80 6.54 -11.03
CA PRO A 195 -13.43 5.22 -11.18
C PRO A 195 -12.37 4.15 -11.47
N GLN A 196 -12.59 2.93 -10.98
CA GLN A 196 -11.60 1.85 -10.90
C GLN A 196 -10.61 1.79 -12.09
N GLY A 197 -9.34 2.08 -11.83
CA GLY A 197 -8.21 1.84 -12.72
C GLY A 197 -7.43 0.58 -12.34
N TYR A 198 -6.67 0.06 -13.30
CA TYR A 198 -5.89 -1.17 -13.14
C TYR A 198 -4.41 -0.91 -13.42
N VAL A 199 -3.55 -1.22 -12.45
CA VAL A 199 -2.09 -1.12 -12.62
C VAL A 199 -1.44 -2.46 -12.29
N TYR A 200 -0.61 -2.97 -13.19
CA TYR A 200 0.18 -4.18 -12.98
C TYR A 200 1.65 -3.83 -13.18
N VAL A 201 2.48 -4.00 -12.16
CA VAL A 201 3.90 -3.64 -12.21
C VAL A 201 4.79 -4.81 -11.80
N TYR A 202 5.86 -4.99 -12.55
CA TYR A 202 6.80 -6.11 -12.40
C TYR A 202 8.24 -5.62 -12.41
N ASP A 203 9.11 -6.27 -11.63
CA ASP A 203 10.57 -6.15 -11.73
C ASP A 203 11.08 -4.71 -11.64
N SER A 204 10.50 -3.87 -10.78
CA SER A 204 10.72 -2.41 -10.81
C SER A 204 11.23 -1.84 -9.49
N VAL A 205 11.88 -0.69 -9.60
CA VAL A 205 12.32 0.13 -8.46
C VAL A 205 11.46 1.39 -8.39
N ALA A 206 11.00 1.72 -7.18
CA ALA A 206 10.17 2.89 -6.94
C ALA A 206 10.61 3.64 -5.69
N HIS A 207 10.77 4.95 -5.82
CA HIS A 207 11.18 5.83 -4.74
C HIS A 207 10.30 7.08 -4.71
N THR A 208 9.68 7.37 -3.57
CA THR A 208 8.87 8.57 -3.36
C THR A 208 9.33 9.35 -2.14
N ALA A 209 9.56 10.65 -2.29
CA ALA A 209 10.09 11.48 -1.22
C ALA A 209 9.00 12.29 -0.48
N GLY A 210 7.93 12.69 -1.18
CA GLY A 210 6.94 13.63 -0.65
C GLY A 210 5.88 13.02 0.26
N ILE A 211 5.24 13.88 1.06
CA ILE A 211 4.09 13.51 1.90
C ILE A 211 2.93 13.05 1.02
N GLY A 212 2.27 11.97 1.42
CA GLY A 212 1.14 11.39 0.68
C GLY A 212 1.54 10.66 -0.60
N SER A 213 2.84 10.54 -0.89
CA SER A 213 3.37 9.87 -2.07
C SER A 213 3.80 8.46 -1.68
N ALA A 214 2.88 7.51 -1.77
CA ALA A 214 3.17 6.11 -1.49
C ALA A 214 3.88 5.44 -2.68
N ILE A 215 4.39 4.23 -2.48
CA ILE A 215 4.77 3.41 -3.65
C ILE A 215 3.50 3.04 -4.43
N ILE A 216 2.44 2.64 -3.72
CA ILE A 216 1.18 2.24 -4.32
C ILE A 216 0.02 3.07 -3.77
N TYR A 217 -0.84 3.57 -4.64
CA TYR A 217 -2.12 4.18 -4.27
C TYR A 217 -3.27 3.43 -4.94
N GLY A 218 -4.22 2.95 -4.14
CA GLY A 218 -5.36 2.18 -4.63
C GLY A 218 -6.69 2.82 -4.26
N GLN A 219 -7.46 3.16 -5.28
CA GLN A 219 -8.93 3.15 -5.31
C GLN A 219 -9.48 2.18 -6.38
N GLY A 220 -8.58 1.45 -7.06
CA GLY A 220 -8.87 0.38 -8.00
C GLY A 220 -8.10 -0.89 -7.66
N THR A 221 -7.54 -1.54 -8.68
CA THR A 221 -6.75 -2.77 -8.52
C THR A 221 -5.29 -2.49 -8.86
N VAL A 222 -4.39 -2.85 -7.94
CA VAL A 222 -2.95 -2.79 -8.19
C VAL A 222 -2.30 -4.14 -7.89
N TYR A 223 -1.58 -4.67 -8.87
CA TYR A 223 -0.75 -5.86 -8.72
C TYR A 223 0.72 -5.44 -8.82
N ALA A 224 1.53 -5.79 -7.83
CA ALA A 224 2.94 -5.47 -7.75
C ALA A 224 3.76 -6.74 -7.50
N GLU A 225 4.69 -7.07 -8.37
CA GLU A 225 5.56 -8.24 -8.23
C GLU A 225 7.03 -7.86 -8.41
N ASN A 226 7.88 -8.38 -7.54
CA ASN A 226 9.32 -8.11 -7.56
C ASN A 226 9.64 -6.60 -7.56
N ILE A 227 9.04 -5.88 -6.61
CA ILE A 227 9.24 -4.43 -6.45
C ILE A 227 10.19 -4.15 -5.29
N VAL A 228 11.18 -3.28 -5.54
CA VAL A 228 11.94 -2.63 -4.47
C VAL A 228 11.42 -1.21 -4.31
N GLY A 229 10.84 -0.93 -3.14
CA GLY A 229 10.11 0.33 -2.89
C GLY A 229 10.60 1.05 -1.65
N TYR A 230 10.84 2.36 -1.75
CA TYR A 230 11.18 3.22 -0.62
C TYR A 230 10.33 4.50 -0.63
N ALA A 231 9.44 4.62 0.36
CA ALA A 231 8.64 5.83 0.58
C ALA A 231 9.18 6.59 1.79
N GLU A 232 9.79 7.76 1.57
CA GLU A 232 10.45 8.53 2.64
C GLU A 232 9.46 9.13 3.64
N GLN A 233 8.35 9.69 3.15
CA GLN A 233 7.38 10.43 3.94
C GLN A 233 5.95 9.93 3.72
N ALA A 234 5.80 8.64 3.46
CA ALA A 234 4.50 7.99 3.29
C ALA A 234 4.55 6.51 3.70
N PRO A 235 3.37 5.87 3.82
CA PRO A 235 3.23 4.42 3.73
C PRO A 235 3.73 3.88 2.39
N VAL A 236 3.98 2.57 2.33
CA VAL A 236 4.21 1.89 1.05
C VAL A 236 2.91 1.84 0.24
N ALA A 237 1.76 1.83 0.92
CA ALA A 237 0.46 1.77 0.26
C ALA A 237 -0.63 2.56 0.99
N PHE A 238 -1.42 3.31 0.22
CA PHE A 238 -2.72 3.85 0.62
C PHE A 238 -3.83 3.10 -0.12
N LEU A 239 -4.89 2.74 0.61
CA LEU A 239 -6.01 1.97 0.06
C LEU A 239 -7.34 2.56 0.52
N ASP A 240 -8.17 2.93 -0.45
CA ASP A 240 -9.57 3.27 -0.25
C ASP A 240 -10.45 2.47 -1.22
N THR A 241 -11.18 1.48 -0.70
CA THR A 241 -12.05 0.61 -1.51
C THR A 241 -11.29 -0.08 -2.66
N ALA A 242 -10.11 -0.62 -2.37
CA ALA A 242 -9.15 -1.12 -3.36
C ALA A 242 -8.69 -2.56 -3.11
N GLN A 243 -8.19 -3.20 -4.17
CA GLN A 243 -7.53 -4.51 -4.09
C GLN A 243 -6.06 -4.34 -4.48
N ILE A 244 -5.16 -4.65 -3.55
CA ILE A 244 -3.72 -4.60 -3.80
C ILE A 244 -3.10 -5.95 -3.46
N ASP A 245 -2.43 -6.56 -4.42
CA ASP A 245 -1.64 -7.76 -4.20
C ASP A 245 -0.15 -7.48 -4.48
N ILE A 246 0.69 -7.82 -3.50
CA ILE A 246 2.12 -7.59 -3.50
C ILE A 246 2.84 -8.94 -3.40
N TYR A 247 3.67 -9.25 -4.38
CA TYR A 247 4.44 -10.48 -4.50
C TYR A 247 5.93 -10.19 -4.56
N ASP A 248 6.73 -11.05 -3.94
CA ASP A 248 8.20 -11.08 -4.14
C ASP A 248 8.91 -9.73 -3.92
N SER A 249 8.37 -8.85 -3.07
CA SER A 249 8.77 -7.45 -3.00
C SER A 249 9.47 -7.09 -1.68
N ASP A 250 10.29 -6.04 -1.71
CA ASP A 250 10.92 -5.44 -0.54
C ASP A 250 10.55 -3.95 -0.44
N LEU A 251 9.72 -3.61 0.53
CA LEU A 251 9.11 -2.29 0.63
C LEU A 251 9.42 -1.65 1.98
N THR A 252 9.75 -0.37 1.97
CA THR A 252 10.07 0.41 3.16
C THR A 252 9.21 1.67 3.25
N ALA A 253 8.57 1.86 4.41
CA ALA A 253 7.67 2.95 4.72
C ALA A 253 8.27 3.92 5.75
N GLY A 254 8.19 5.22 5.45
CA GLY A 254 8.80 6.28 6.25
C GLY A 254 7.81 7.18 7.02
N LEU A 255 6.49 7.04 6.82
CA LEU A 255 5.48 7.80 7.59
C LEU A 255 4.18 7.01 7.80
N LEU A 256 3.45 7.34 8.86
CA LEU A 256 2.13 6.82 9.27
C LEU A 256 2.08 5.33 9.63
N ALA A 257 2.27 4.44 8.66
CA ALA A 257 2.18 2.99 8.77
C ALA A 257 2.91 2.33 7.60
N GLY A 258 3.07 1.01 7.63
CA GLY A 258 3.48 0.26 6.43
C GLY A 258 2.45 0.40 5.32
N ALA A 259 1.19 0.04 5.62
CA ALA A 259 0.05 0.29 4.75
C ALA A 259 -1.10 0.94 5.55
N VAL A 260 -1.80 1.87 4.91
CA VAL A 260 -2.97 2.57 5.47
C VAL A 260 -4.20 2.20 4.65
N VAL A 261 -5.12 1.46 5.28
CA VAL A 261 -6.37 1.00 4.68
C VAL A 261 -7.53 1.76 5.31
N PHE A 262 -8.31 2.46 4.49
CA PHE A 262 -9.35 3.36 4.98
C PHE A 262 -10.54 3.47 4.03
N SER A 263 -11.56 4.22 4.45
CA SER A 263 -12.54 4.81 3.55
C SER A 263 -12.52 6.32 3.74
N SER A 264 -12.28 7.09 2.69
CA SER A 264 -12.23 8.56 2.76
C SER A 264 -13.59 9.19 3.06
N GLY A 265 -14.67 8.50 2.69
CA GLY A 265 -16.05 8.92 2.92
C GLY A 265 -16.79 8.03 3.92
N THR A 266 -17.97 7.54 3.52
CA THR A 266 -18.74 6.58 4.31
C THR A 266 -17.96 5.28 4.46
N ARG A 267 -17.92 4.74 5.68
CA ARG A 267 -17.32 3.43 5.96
C ARG A 267 -17.76 2.37 4.95
N GLY A 268 -16.79 1.88 4.19
CA GLY A 268 -16.97 0.85 3.18
C GLY A 268 -16.46 -0.51 3.62
N SER A 269 -16.73 -1.52 2.79
CA SER A 269 -16.17 -2.87 2.91
C SER A 269 -15.52 -3.31 1.62
N GLY A 270 -14.55 -4.21 1.70
CA GLY A 270 -14.00 -4.89 0.52
C GLY A 270 -12.60 -4.43 0.11
N SER A 271 -12.00 -3.50 0.86
CA SER A 271 -10.57 -3.22 0.71
C SER A 271 -9.76 -4.44 1.14
N GLU A 272 -8.78 -4.81 0.31
CA GLU A 272 -7.90 -5.94 0.57
C GLU A 272 -6.46 -5.59 0.19
N ILE A 273 -5.51 -5.88 1.08
CA ILE A 273 -4.09 -5.81 0.79
C ILE A 273 -3.38 -7.10 1.16
N ASN A 274 -2.72 -7.72 0.19
CA ASN A 274 -2.06 -9.01 0.37
C ASN A 274 -0.57 -8.90 0.12
N PHE A 275 0.21 -9.60 0.96
CA PHE A 275 1.65 -9.72 0.84
C PHE A 275 2.00 -11.19 0.74
N THR A 276 2.66 -11.59 -0.34
CA THR A 276 3.15 -12.95 -0.55
C THR A 276 4.65 -12.91 -0.85
N ASN A 277 5.43 -13.75 -0.15
CA ASN A 277 6.88 -13.84 -0.29
C ASN A 277 7.58 -12.46 -0.25
N SER A 278 7.10 -11.57 0.60
CA SER A 278 7.51 -10.16 0.60
C SER A 278 8.06 -9.73 1.95
N ARG A 279 8.83 -8.64 1.95
CA ARG A 279 9.32 -7.95 3.14
C ARG A 279 8.74 -6.55 3.22
N LEU A 280 8.21 -6.21 4.40
CA LEU A 280 7.75 -4.87 4.73
C LEU A 280 8.55 -4.33 5.92
N THR A 281 9.22 -3.20 5.72
CA THR A 281 9.95 -2.46 6.76
C THR A 281 9.23 -1.16 7.07
N VAL A 282 8.96 -0.89 8.35
CA VAL A 282 8.27 0.32 8.80
C VAL A 282 9.14 1.07 9.79
N LEU A 283 9.62 2.22 9.35
CA LEU A 283 10.63 3.01 10.07
C LEU A 283 10.08 3.80 11.27
N PRO A 284 8.89 4.44 11.21
CA PRO A 284 8.45 5.31 12.30
C PRO A 284 8.21 4.57 13.63
N GLU A 285 8.66 5.17 14.73
CA GLU A 285 8.68 4.55 16.07
C GLU A 285 7.30 4.25 16.66
N ALA A 286 6.23 4.86 16.14
CA ALA A 286 4.85 4.66 16.60
C ALA A 286 3.93 4.05 15.54
N ALA A 287 4.46 3.69 14.36
CA ALA A 287 3.68 3.23 13.22
C ALA A 287 3.45 1.72 13.27
N ALA A 288 2.25 1.27 12.88
CA ALA A 288 1.97 -0.15 12.68
C ALA A 288 2.42 -0.63 11.29
N ALA A 289 2.58 -1.95 11.12
CA ALA A 289 2.74 -2.52 9.79
C ALA A 289 1.49 -2.28 8.95
N LEU A 290 0.33 -2.69 9.47
CA LEU A 290 -0.96 -2.49 8.84
C LEU A 290 -1.84 -1.60 9.73
N TRP A 291 -2.38 -0.54 9.16
CA TRP A 291 -3.28 0.36 9.85
C TRP A 291 -4.63 0.40 9.14
N PHE A 292 -5.70 0.25 9.92
CA PHE A 292 -7.09 0.23 9.45
C PHE A 292 -7.89 1.31 10.17
N GLY A 293 -8.64 2.12 9.42
CA GLY A 293 -9.48 3.18 9.99
C GLY A 293 -10.70 3.47 9.14
N ASN A 294 -11.88 3.64 9.78
CA ASN A 294 -13.14 3.89 9.07
C ASN A 294 -13.47 2.85 7.97
N VAL A 295 -13.12 1.57 8.16
CA VAL A 295 -13.21 0.54 7.09
C VAL A 295 -13.57 -0.85 7.63
N ILE A 296 -14.11 -1.70 6.75
CA ILE A 296 -14.15 -3.17 6.91
C ILE A 296 -13.24 -3.78 5.85
N ALA A 297 -12.10 -4.33 6.26
CA ALA A 297 -11.06 -4.74 5.33
C ALA A 297 -10.35 -6.02 5.74
N SER A 298 -9.66 -6.62 4.77
CA SER A 298 -8.86 -7.83 4.99
C SER A 298 -7.42 -7.71 4.50
N SER A 299 -6.58 -8.59 5.03
CA SER A 299 -5.22 -8.79 4.54
C SER A 299 -4.81 -10.26 4.66
N HIS A 300 -4.05 -10.73 3.69
CA HIS A 300 -3.38 -12.02 3.73
C HIS A 300 -1.85 -11.83 3.71
N LEU A 301 -1.17 -12.43 4.69
CA LEU A 301 0.28 -12.40 4.84
C LEU A 301 0.81 -13.82 4.66
N ALA A 302 1.41 -14.12 3.50
CA ALA A 302 1.88 -15.45 3.13
C ALA A 302 3.39 -15.47 2.90
N SER A 303 4.14 -16.24 3.68
CA SER A 303 5.62 -16.22 3.60
C SER A 303 6.20 -14.80 3.69
N THR A 304 5.63 -13.97 4.57
CA THR A 304 5.92 -12.54 4.64
C THR A 304 6.75 -12.22 5.87
N ALA A 305 7.76 -11.36 5.71
CA ALA A 305 8.55 -10.79 6.79
C ALA A 305 8.10 -9.36 7.05
N ILE A 306 7.77 -9.03 8.30
CA ILE A 306 7.40 -7.67 8.72
C ILE A 306 8.38 -7.21 9.79
N ASN A 307 9.01 -6.06 9.57
CA ASN A 307 9.92 -5.42 10.50
C ASN A 307 9.38 -4.03 10.85
N THR A 308 8.85 -3.85 12.05
CA THR A 308 8.40 -2.54 12.53
C THR A 308 9.28 -2.05 13.67
N THR A 309 9.74 -0.79 13.61
CA THR A 309 10.49 -0.17 14.71
C THR A 309 9.68 -0.10 16.00
N SER A 310 8.35 0.07 15.86
CA SER A 310 7.41 0.20 16.97
C SER A 310 7.11 -1.13 17.69
N GLY A 311 7.36 -2.28 17.04
CA GLY A 311 6.86 -3.57 17.50
C GLY A 311 5.34 -3.75 17.35
N ILE A 312 4.66 -2.94 16.53
CA ILE A 312 3.21 -3.05 16.28
C ILE A 312 2.95 -3.64 14.90
N LEU A 313 2.21 -4.74 14.83
CA LEU A 313 1.81 -5.37 13.57
C LEU A 313 0.55 -4.73 13.00
N VAL A 314 -0.50 -4.61 13.81
CA VAL A 314 -1.81 -4.15 13.34
C VAL A 314 -2.40 -3.12 14.27
N ILE A 315 -2.90 -2.01 13.69
CA ILE A 315 -3.80 -1.08 14.35
C ILE A 315 -5.16 -1.10 13.65
N ALA A 316 -6.24 -1.30 14.42
CA ALA A 316 -7.61 -1.03 13.99
C ALA A 316 -8.16 0.15 14.80
N ASN A 317 -8.48 1.26 14.13
CA ASN A 317 -8.75 2.53 14.78
C ASN A 317 -10.11 3.13 14.37
N TYR A 318 -10.65 3.99 15.23
CA TYR A 318 -11.82 4.83 14.95
C TYR A 318 -11.41 6.19 14.36
N SER A 319 -10.19 6.32 13.86
CA SER A 319 -9.68 7.49 13.14
C SER A 319 -9.57 7.20 11.64
N GLN A 320 -9.23 8.22 10.85
CA GLN A 320 -8.96 8.14 9.42
C GLN A 320 -7.73 8.98 9.06
N VAL A 321 -7.02 8.62 7.99
CA VAL A 321 -6.01 9.49 7.41
C VAL A 321 -6.70 10.76 6.88
N THR A 322 -6.11 11.93 7.11
CA THR A 322 -6.66 13.17 6.59
C THR A 322 -6.33 13.35 5.12
N GLN A 323 -7.00 14.29 4.46
CA GLN A 323 -6.59 14.70 3.12
C GLN A 323 -5.16 15.24 3.10
N ASP A 324 -4.60 15.73 4.21
CA ASP A 324 -3.19 16.14 4.22
C ASP A 324 -2.23 14.94 4.04
N PHE A 325 -2.70 13.70 4.23
CA PHE A 325 -1.93 12.45 4.17
C PHE A 325 -0.70 12.39 5.11
N SER A 326 -0.64 13.28 6.11
CA SER A 326 0.48 13.38 7.05
C SER A 326 0.12 13.02 8.49
N TYR A 327 -1.17 12.86 8.81
CA TYR A 327 -1.64 12.45 10.15
C TYR A 327 -3.01 11.78 10.09
N PHE A 328 -3.38 11.18 11.22
CA PHE A 328 -4.71 10.62 11.46
C PHE A 328 -5.56 11.60 12.28
N ALA A 329 -6.85 11.67 11.98
CA ALA A 329 -7.84 12.44 12.74
C ALA A 329 -9.05 11.57 13.11
N ASP A 330 -9.75 11.92 14.20
CA ASP A 330 -10.93 11.19 14.65
C ASP A 330 -11.95 11.01 13.50
N SER A 331 -12.44 9.78 13.37
CA SER A 331 -13.53 9.41 12.49
C SER A 331 -14.74 8.98 13.34
N THR A 332 -15.90 8.89 12.69
CA THR A 332 -17.16 8.55 13.37
C THR A 332 -17.42 7.04 13.42
N ALA A 333 -16.62 6.22 12.73
CA ALA A 333 -16.84 4.78 12.65
C ALA A 333 -15.57 3.95 12.94
N ALA A 334 -15.78 2.85 13.66
CA ALA A 334 -14.74 1.91 14.05
C ALA A 334 -14.27 1.04 12.87
N ALA A 335 -13.00 0.63 12.89
CA ALA A 335 -12.46 -0.31 11.90
C ALA A 335 -12.77 -1.77 12.27
N GLU A 336 -13.02 -2.60 11.26
CA GLU A 336 -13.04 -4.06 11.38
C GLU A 336 -11.96 -4.64 10.45
N ALA A 337 -10.90 -5.20 11.03
CA ALA A 337 -9.77 -5.75 10.29
C ALA A 337 -9.72 -7.28 10.40
N THR A 338 -9.62 -7.98 9.27
CA THR A 338 -9.45 -9.44 9.22
C THR A 338 -8.13 -9.80 8.57
N ILE A 339 -7.19 -10.35 9.34
CA ILE A 339 -5.87 -10.73 8.87
C ILE A 339 -5.70 -12.24 8.97
N THR A 340 -5.28 -12.85 7.86
CA THR A 340 -4.88 -14.25 7.80
C THR A 340 -3.39 -14.32 7.52
N VAL A 341 -2.69 -15.17 8.27
CA VAL A 341 -1.25 -15.36 8.18
C VAL A 341 -0.98 -16.83 7.86
N SER A 342 -0.22 -17.07 6.80
CA SER A 342 0.21 -18.40 6.37
C SER A 342 1.73 -18.44 6.18
N ALA A 343 2.35 -19.55 6.56
CA ALA A 343 3.80 -19.80 6.40
C ALA A 343 4.71 -18.62 6.81
N SER A 344 4.34 -17.85 7.84
CA SER A 344 5.07 -16.65 8.26
C SER A 344 5.41 -16.68 9.75
N GLU A 345 6.57 -16.12 10.09
CA GLU A 345 7.00 -15.88 11.47
C GLU A 345 6.96 -14.38 11.73
N LEU A 346 6.03 -13.94 12.60
CA LEU A 346 5.76 -12.53 12.85
C LEU A 346 5.94 -12.19 14.33
N GLU A 347 6.53 -11.02 14.60
CA GLU A 347 6.68 -10.46 15.94
C GLU A 347 6.01 -9.09 16.03
N GLY A 348 5.28 -8.86 17.11
CA GLY A 348 4.67 -7.57 17.44
C GLY A 348 3.20 -7.66 17.82
N ASP A 349 2.65 -6.51 18.22
CA ASP A 349 1.36 -6.44 18.90
C ASP A 349 0.20 -6.09 17.96
N LEU A 350 -1.01 -6.50 18.39
CA LEU A 350 -2.29 -6.12 17.80
C LEU A 350 -2.98 -5.11 18.69
N VAL A 351 -3.32 -3.94 18.14
CA VAL A 351 -3.91 -2.84 18.92
C VAL A 351 -5.20 -2.37 18.28
N ALA A 352 -6.29 -2.36 19.05
CA ALA A 352 -7.57 -1.85 18.58
C ALA A 352 -8.08 -0.72 19.49
N TYR A 353 -8.91 0.15 18.92
CA TYR A 353 -9.40 1.36 19.58
C TYR A 353 -10.92 1.50 19.44
N ASN A 354 -11.60 1.77 20.55
CA ASN A 354 -12.94 2.36 20.66
C ASN A 354 -13.99 1.82 19.68
N GLY A 355 -14.34 0.55 19.85
CA GLY A 355 -15.31 -0.18 19.05
C GLY A 355 -14.68 -0.94 17.88
N SER A 356 -13.40 -0.71 17.59
CA SER A 356 -12.70 -1.40 16.50
C SER A 356 -12.39 -2.85 16.86
N SER A 357 -12.20 -3.66 15.81
CA SER A 357 -11.96 -5.09 15.95
C SER A 357 -10.81 -5.59 15.08
N ILE A 358 -10.10 -6.59 15.60
CA ILE A 358 -9.08 -7.33 14.86
C ILE A 358 -9.40 -8.83 14.95
N SER A 359 -9.53 -9.46 13.79
CA SER A 359 -9.54 -10.92 13.64
C SER A 359 -8.19 -11.36 13.08
N TRP A 360 -7.50 -12.24 13.79
CA TRP A 360 -6.14 -12.70 13.48
C TRP A 360 -6.11 -14.23 13.39
N SER A 361 -5.75 -14.77 12.22
CA SER A 361 -5.77 -16.22 11.98
C SER A 361 -4.39 -16.72 11.55
N LEU A 362 -3.87 -17.73 12.23
CA LEU A 362 -2.59 -18.38 11.93
C LEU A 362 -2.84 -19.75 11.29
N THR A 363 -2.34 -19.94 10.07
CA THR A 363 -2.41 -21.21 9.33
C THR A 363 -1.03 -21.61 8.80
N ASP A 364 -0.93 -22.86 8.35
CA ASP A 364 0.18 -23.35 7.51
C ASP A 364 1.56 -23.10 8.13
N TYR A 365 1.78 -23.63 9.33
CA TYR A 365 3.04 -23.53 10.07
C TYR A 365 3.47 -22.08 10.39
N SER A 366 2.52 -21.17 10.58
CA SER A 366 2.83 -19.80 11.00
C SER A 366 3.20 -19.72 12.49
N SER A 367 3.99 -18.70 12.85
CA SER A 367 4.25 -18.36 14.24
C SER A 367 4.01 -16.87 14.49
N TRP A 368 3.47 -16.57 15.66
CA TRP A 368 3.30 -15.20 16.14
C TRP A 368 3.88 -15.07 17.54
N THR A 369 4.72 -14.05 17.77
CA THR A 369 5.15 -13.63 19.10
C THR A 369 4.60 -12.24 19.38
N GLY A 370 3.68 -12.11 20.34
CA GLY A 370 3.03 -10.84 20.61
C GLY A 370 1.81 -10.94 21.52
N THR A 371 1.15 -9.80 21.72
CA THR A 371 -0.10 -9.69 22.47
C THR A 371 -1.15 -8.86 21.72
N ALA A 372 -2.40 -8.94 22.18
CA ALA A 372 -3.50 -8.10 21.72
C ALA A 372 -4.07 -7.27 22.89
N TYR A 373 -4.24 -5.96 22.70
CA TYR A 373 -4.77 -5.08 23.74
C TYR A 373 -5.53 -3.86 23.19
N SER A 374 -6.46 -3.34 23.99
CA SER A 374 -7.16 -2.10 23.65
C SER A 374 -6.27 -0.90 23.94
N GLY A 375 -6.03 -0.06 22.94
CA GLY A 375 -5.29 1.19 23.11
C GLY A 375 -6.13 2.31 23.75
N TYR A 376 -7.45 2.27 23.54
CA TYR A 376 -8.41 3.19 24.15
C TYR A 376 -9.83 2.63 24.01
N GLY A 377 -10.66 2.77 25.05
CA GLY A 377 -12.06 2.33 25.04
C GLY A 377 -12.21 0.81 24.93
N ILE A 378 -13.43 0.38 24.63
CA ILE A 378 -13.76 -1.04 24.41
C ILE A 378 -13.25 -1.44 23.04
N SER A 379 -12.57 -2.57 22.91
CA SER A 379 -12.12 -3.11 21.63
C SER A 379 -12.33 -4.62 21.59
N THR A 380 -12.38 -5.21 20.39
CA THR A 380 -12.64 -6.65 20.26
C THR A 380 -11.56 -7.38 19.47
N PHE A 381 -11.20 -8.56 19.97
CA PHE A 381 -10.16 -9.40 19.37
C PHE A 381 -10.66 -10.82 19.16
N ALA A 382 -10.36 -11.36 17.98
CA ALA A 382 -10.53 -12.76 17.65
C ALA A 382 -9.19 -13.35 17.22
N VAL A 383 -8.75 -14.44 17.84
CA VAL A 383 -7.54 -15.17 17.43
C VAL A 383 -7.90 -16.61 17.10
N SER A 384 -7.42 -17.10 15.96
CA SER A 384 -7.55 -18.51 15.57
C SER A 384 -6.21 -19.13 15.21
N LEU A 385 -6.00 -20.37 15.64
CA LEU A 385 -4.82 -21.18 15.29
C LEU A 385 -5.24 -22.50 14.65
N ASP A 386 -4.57 -22.85 13.56
CA ASP A 386 -4.48 -24.23 13.14
C ASP A 386 -3.49 -25.03 14.02
N ALA A 387 -3.51 -26.36 13.91
CA ALA A 387 -2.73 -27.25 14.77
C ALA A 387 -1.24 -27.25 14.41
N THR A 388 -0.86 -26.60 13.31
CA THR A 388 0.53 -26.50 12.84
C THR A 388 1.19 -25.19 13.25
N SER A 389 0.38 -24.18 13.56
CA SER A 389 0.81 -22.83 13.88
C SER A 389 0.99 -22.63 15.36
N THR A 390 1.85 -21.68 15.74
CA THR A 390 2.23 -21.42 17.14
C THR A 390 2.03 -19.96 17.54
N TRP A 391 1.74 -19.72 18.82
CA TRP A 391 1.69 -18.38 19.40
C TRP A 391 2.45 -18.33 20.71
N ILE A 392 3.35 -17.34 20.83
CA ILE A 392 4.07 -17.01 22.05
C ILE A 392 3.53 -15.68 22.61
N LEU A 393 2.95 -15.73 23.81
CA LEU A 393 2.46 -14.53 24.49
C LEU A 393 3.60 -13.67 25.03
N THR A 394 3.47 -12.36 24.86
CA THR A 394 4.37 -11.35 25.43
C THR A 394 3.74 -10.56 26.57
N ASN A 395 2.42 -10.68 26.77
CA ASN A 395 1.68 -10.07 27.87
C ASN A 395 0.37 -10.81 28.13
N ASP A 396 -0.31 -10.48 29.23
CA ASP A 396 -1.71 -10.85 29.42
C ASP A 396 -2.56 -10.26 28.29
N THR A 397 -3.53 -11.02 27.80
CA THR A 397 -4.39 -10.61 26.69
C THR A 397 -5.84 -11.03 26.92
N VAL A 398 -6.80 -10.27 26.37
CA VAL A 398 -8.22 -10.57 26.46
C VAL A 398 -8.78 -10.76 25.05
N LEU A 399 -9.39 -11.92 24.79
CA LEU A 399 -10.00 -12.25 23.51
C LEU A 399 -11.50 -12.46 23.65
N ASN A 400 -12.26 -11.87 22.72
CA ASN A 400 -13.68 -12.14 22.59
C ASN A 400 -13.90 -13.52 21.96
N ASN A 401 -13.09 -13.86 20.94
CA ASN A 401 -13.14 -15.16 20.29
C ASN A 401 -11.74 -15.79 20.24
N PHE A 402 -11.65 -17.04 20.66
CA PHE A 402 -10.44 -17.84 20.63
C PHE A 402 -10.75 -19.27 20.20
N THR A 403 -10.21 -19.65 19.04
CA THR A 403 -10.33 -21.02 18.54
C THR A 403 -8.97 -21.61 18.25
N ASP A 404 -8.79 -22.85 18.66
CA ASP A 404 -7.61 -23.63 18.34
C ASP A 404 -8.04 -25.02 17.87
N SER A 405 -7.46 -25.46 16.76
CA SER A 405 -7.69 -26.82 16.28
C SER A 405 -6.86 -27.85 17.07
N ASP A 406 -5.74 -27.47 17.68
CA ASP A 406 -5.07 -28.26 18.72
C ASP A 406 -5.77 -28.06 20.07
N ARG A 407 -6.61 -29.02 20.44
CA ARG A 407 -7.38 -28.97 21.69
C ARG A 407 -6.52 -29.15 22.96
N THR A 408 -5.26 -29.55 22.80
CA THR A 408 -4.31 -29.67 23.90
C THR A 408 -3.64 -28.33 24.24
N LEU A 409 -3.76 -27.31 23.38
CA LEU A 409 -3.10 -26.01 23.50
C LEU A 409 -1.57 -26.13 23.56
N SER A 410 -0.99 -27.16 22.94
CA SER A 410 0.46 -27.40 23.01
C SER A 410 1.27 -26.41 22.15
N ASN A 411 0.58 -25.79 21.19
CA ASN A 411 1.05 -24.75 20.28
C ASN A 411 0.88 -23.31 20.82
N LEU A 412 0.29 -23.13 22.01
CA LEU A 412 0.20 -21.84 22.69
C LEU A 412 1.18 -21.79 23.88
N TYR A 413 2.21 -20.95 23.75
CA TYR A 413 3.24 -20.74 24.76
C TYR A 413 2.98 -19.45 25.53
N SER A 414 2.77 -19.57 26.83
CA SER A 414 2.28 -18.45 27.62
C SER A 414 3.36 -17.51 28.13
N ALA A 415 4.62 -17.95 28.19
CA ALA A 415 5.73 -17.21 28.82
C ALA A 415 5.39 -16.61 30.22
N GLY A 416 4.53 -17.28 30.99
CA GLY A 416 4.04 -16.83 32.30
C GLY A 416 2.76 -15.97 32.29
N TYR A 417 2.30 -15.55 31.12
CA TYR A 417 1.11 -14.70 30.93
C TYR A 417 -0.20 -15.46 30.81
N THR A 418 -1.31 -14.75 30.97
CA THR A 418 -2.67 -15.29 30.90
C THR A 418 -3.44 -14.78 29.69
N LEU A 419 -4.03 -15.73 28.94
CA LEU A 419 -5.05 -15.45 27.93
C LEU A 419 -6.42 -15.52 28.59
N TYR A 420 -7.09 -14.39 28.68
CA TYR A 420 -8.47 -14.30 29.13
C TYR A 420 -9.43 -14.42 27.95
N TYR A 421 -10.49 -15.22 28.06
CA TYR A 421 -11.45 -15.41 26.98
C TYR A 421 -12.88 -15.19 27.42
N ASP A 422 -13.72 -14.64 26.54
CA ASP A 422 -15.17 -14.52 26.80
C ASP A 422 -15.83 -15.91 26.83
N SER A 423 -16.08 -16.43 28.03
CA SER A 423 -16.71 -17.75 28.20
C SER A 423 -18.16 -17.83 27.69
N SER A 424 -18.81 -16.69 27.41
CA SER A 424 -20.16 -16.64 26.84
C SER A 424 -20.16 -16.73 25.30
N ALA A 425 -19.05 -16.40 24.65
CA ALA A 425 -18.92 -16.42 23.20
C ALA A 425 -19.02 -17.84 22.63
N ALA A 426 -19.77 -17.99 21.53
CA ALA A 426 -20.00 -19.29 20.91
C ALA A 426 -18.69 -19.96 20.44
N ALA A 427 -17.73 -19.16 19.96
CA ALA A 427 -16.40 -19.62 19.54
C ALA A 427 -15.61 -20.28 20.68
N ASN A 428 -15.85 -19.88 21.93
CA ASN A 428 -15.06 -20.32 23.10
C ASN A 428 -15.68 -21.50 23.86
N ARG A 429 -16.85 -22.01 23.42
CA ARG A 429 -17.59 -23.07 24.13
C ARG A 429 -16.76 -24.31 24.41
N TRP A 430 -15.79 -24.60 23.56
CA TRP A 430 -14.92 -25.76 23.72
C TRP A 430 -13.97 -25.71 24.93
N LEU A 431 -13.78 -24.54 25.53
CA LEU A 431 -13.05 -24.37 26.78
C LEU A 431 -13.94 -24.64 28.02
N ASN A 432 -15.25 -24.84 27.82
CA ASN A 432 -16.24 -25.17 28.86
C ASN A 432 -16.26 -24.20 30.05
N GLY A 433 -15.84 -22.95 29.87
CA GLY A 433 -15.75 -21.97 30.97
C GLY A 433 -14.74 -22.36 32.06
N THR A 434 -13.68 -23.11 31.71
CA THR A 434 -12.68 -23.60 32.67
C THR A 434 -11.30 -22.98 32.43
N THR A 435 -10.52 -22.85 33.51
CA THR A 435 -9.10 -22.49 33.41
C THR A 435 -8.27 -23.70 33.02
N LYS A 436 -7.40 -23.53 32.01
CA LYS A 436 -6.39 -24.51 31.58
C LYS A 436 -5.00 -23.93 31.75
N GLN A 437 -4.08 -24.69 32.32
CA GLN A 437 -2.67 -24.29 32.44
C GLN A 437 -1.98 -24.46 31.08
N LEU A 438 -1.10 -23.52 30.75
CA LEU A 438 -0.35 -23.50 29.50
C LEU A 438 1.12 -23.84 29.72
N THR A 439 1.77 -24.30 28.65
CA THR A 439 3.23 -24.38 28.59
C THR A 439 3.81 -22.97 28.79
N GLY A 440 4.79 -22.82 29.68
CA GLY A 440 5.37 -21.51 30.02
C GLY A 440 4.88 -20.93 31.35
N GLY A 441 3.93 -21.57 32.05
CA GLY A 441 3.60 -21.27 33.45
C GLY A 441 2.39 -20.35 33.66
N GLY A 442 1.74 -19.92 32.58
CA GLY A 442 0.49 -19.14 32.60
C GLY A 442 -0.75 -19.96 32.28
N SER A 443 -1.83 -19.33 31.84
CA SER A 443 -3.12 -20.02 31.68
C SER A 443 -4.03 -19.44 30.58
N VAL A 444 -4.98 -20.24 30.12
CA VAL A 444 -6.20 -19.79 29.42
C VAL A 444 -7.35 -19.80 30.43
N THR A 445 -7.96 -18.65 30.69
CA THR A 445 -8.92 -18.46 31.80
C THR A 445 -10.14 -17.64 31.37
N PRO A 446 -11.36 -17.93 31.85
CA PRO A 446 -12.52 -17.07 31.59
C PRO A 446 -12.28 -15.60 32.00
N ALA A 447 -12.56 -14.67 31.09
CA ALA A 447 -12.51 -13.24 31.36
C ALA A 447 -13.64 -12.82 32.32
N THR A 448 -13.34 -11.87 33.20
CA THR A 448 -14.37 -11.15 33.96
C THR A 448 -15.08 -10.15 33.06
N THR A 449 -16.27 -9.70 33.46
CA THR A 449 -16.99 -8.63 32.72
C THR A 449 -16.12 -7.37 32.59
N ALA A 450 -15.38 -7.00 33.64
CA ALA A 450 -14.51 -5.83 33.64
C ALA A 450 -13.26 -5.95 32.75
N GLN A 451 -12.91 -7.16 32.30
CA GLN A 451 -11.83 -7.35 31.32
C GLN A 451 -12.35 -7.26 29.88
N LEU A 452 -13.65 -7.50 29.66
CA LEU A 452 -14.31 -7.45 28.35
C LEU A 452 -14.87 -6.06 28.01
N THR A 453 -14.89 -5.15 28.98
CA THR A 453 -15.41 -3.77 28.90
C THR A 453 -14.34 -2.81 29.34
#